data_AF-A0A6A9SXH0-F1
#
_entry.id   AF-A0A6A9SXH0-F1
#
_cell.length_a   1.000
_cell.length_b   1.000
_cell.length_c   1.000
_cell.angle_alpha   90.00
_cell.angle_beta   90.00
_cell.angle_gamma   90.00
#
_symmetry.space_group_name_H-M   'P 1'
#
loop_
_entity.id
_entity.type
_entity.pdbx_description
1 polymer ?
#
loop_
_entity_poly.entity_id
_entity_poly.type
_entity_poly.pdbx_seq_one_letter_code
_entity_poly.pdbx_strand_id
1 'polypeptide(L)'
;MVADGESGFVVPQGDADAFADRFEQLLTDDGLWIRFHEASQSRLASHFDQERMYDEYEALLRGIIDGDETMVETFAERQHSEGGQR
;
A
#
# COMPACT_ATOMS: atom_id res chain seq x y z
N MET A 1 -1.13 2.30 0.07
CA MET A 1 -1.51 2.72 1.44
C MET A 1 -0.49 3.74 1.95
N VAL A 2 -0.89 4.70 2.77
CA VAL A 2 0.02 5.71 3.37
C VAL A 2 0.63 5.15 4.67
N ALA A 3 1.90 5.45 4.94
CA ALA A 3 2.54 5.24 6.23
C ALA A 3 2.76 6.61 6.91
N ASP A 4 2.14 6.82 8.06
CA ASP A 4 2.15 8.11 8.76
C ASP A 4 3.56 8.54 9.15
N GLY A 5 3.94 9.78 8.82
CA GLY A 5 5.28 10.35 9.08
C GLY A 5 6.40 9.85 8.15
N GLU A 6 6.12 8.85 7.32
CA GLU A 6 7.09 8.22 6.40
C GLU A 6 6.78 8.53 4.94
N SER A 7 5.57 8.22 4.49
CA SER A 7 5.12 8.40 3.10
C SER A 7 3.95 9.38 2.99
N GLY A 8 3.65 10.11 4.06
CA GLY A 8 2.49 11.00 4.14
C GLY A 8 2.06 11.23 5.58
N PHE A 9 0.95 11.95 5.75
CA PHE A 9 0.33 12.14 7.05
C PHE A 9 -1.02 11.43 7.12
N VAL A 10 -1.31 10.86 8.28
CA VAL A 10 -2.64 10.39 8.64
C VAL A 10 -3.17 11.35 9.71
N VAL A 11 -4.37 11.87 9.49
CA VAL A 11 -5.03 12.78 10.44
C VAL A 11 -6.33 12.14 10.95
N PRO A 12 -6.78 12.49 12.17
CA PRO A 12 -8.06 12.04 12.68
C PRO A 12 -9.20 12.41 11.74
N GLN A 13 -10.17 11.52 11.60
CA GLN A 13 -11.34 11.78 10.77
C GLN A 13 -12.16 12.94 11.34
N GLY A 14 -12.48 13.92 10.48
CA GLY A 14 -13.29 15.08 10.84
C GLY A 14 -12.53 16.22 11.51
N ASP A 15 -11.21 16.08 11.70
CA ASP A 15 -10.35 17.12 12.24
C ASP A 15 -9.77 17.98 11.11
N ALA A 16 -10.48 19.05 10.77
CA ALA A 16 -10.08 19.96 9.70
C ALA A 16 -8.83 20.78 10.06
N ASP A 17 -8.63 21.10 11.34
CA ASP A 17 -7.49 21.86 11.81
C ASP A 17 -6.22 21.02 11.70
N ALA A 18 -6.26 19.76 12.15
CA ALA A 18 -5.16 18.82 11.98
C ALA A 18 -4.81 18.59 10.49
N PHE A 19 -5.81 18.56 9.60
CA PHE A 19 -5.55 18.49 8.16
C PHE A 19 -4.84 19.75 7.65
N ALA A 20 -5.34 20.94 8.01
CA ALA A 20 -4.77 22.20 7.57
C ALA A 20 -3.31 22.35 8.01
N ASP A 21 -3.00 22.05 9.27
CA ASP A 21 -1.65 22.13 9.83
C ASP A 21 -0.68 21.21 9.08
N ARG A 22 -1.08 19.95 8.83
CA ARG A 22 -0.25 18.98 8.10
C ARG A 22 -0.08 19.35 6.63
N PHE A 23 -1.11 19.94 6.04
CA PHE A 23 -1.08 20.40 4.66
C PHE A 23 -0.17 21.62 4.50
N GLU A 24 -0.25 22.59 5.40
CA GLU A 24 0.65 23.74 5.44
C GLU A 24 2.10 23.30 5.64
N GLN A 25 2.35 22.36 6.57
CA GLN A 25 3.69 21.81 6.78
C GLN A 25 4.26 21.19 5.49
N LEU A 26 3.45 20.45 4.74
CA LEU A 26 3.87 19.82 3.50
C LEU A 26 4.10 20.83 2.36
N LEU A 27 3.36 21.95 2.34
CA LEU A 27 3.51 23.00 1.33
C LEU A 27 4.67 23.96 1.59
N THR A 28 5.12 24.06 2.85
CA THR A 28 6.15 25.01 3.28
C THR A 28 7.52 24.38 3.48
N ASP A 29 7.59 23.05 3.61
CA ASP A 29 8.84 22.29 3.75
C ASP A 29 9.07 21.40 2.52
N ASP A 30 9.79 21.94 1.54
CA ASP A 30 10.16 21.23 0.31
C ASP A 30 10.96 19.95 0.59
N GLY A 31 11.79 19.93 1.65
CA GLY A 31 12.58 18.78 2.02
C GLY A 31 11.72 17.61 2.52
N LEU A 32 10.72 17.94 3.33
CA LEU A 32 9.70 16.99 3.77
C LEU A 32 8.89 16.46 2.58
N TRP A 33 8.49 17.35 1.66
CA TRP A 33 7.74 16.98 0.47
C TRP A 33 8.51 15.98 -0.40
N ILE A 34 9.79 16.25 -0.70
CA ILE A 34 10.65 15.37 -1.49
C ILE A 34 10.77 14.00 -0.81
N ARG A 35 11.04 13.98 0.51
CA ARG A 35 11.18 12.73 1.26
C ARG A 35 9.91 11.88 1.19
N PHE A 36 8.74 12.50 1.38
CA PHE A 36 7.46 11.79 1.30
C PHE A 36 7.17 11.30 -0.12
N HIS A 37 7.52 12.09 -1.13
CA HIS A 37 7.38 11.69 -2.53
C HIS A 37 8.20 10.43 -2.83
N GLU A 38 9.49 10.44 -2.50
CA GLU A 38 10.38 9.30 -2.73
C GLU A 38 9.94 8.04 -1.98
N ALA A 39 9.60 8.18 -0.69
CA ALA A 39 9.11 7.08 0.13
C ALA A 39 7.80 6.50 -0.43
N SER A 40 6.89 7.35 -0.88
CA SER A 40 5.61 6.93 -1.49
C SER A 40 5.82 6.16 -2.79
N GLN A 41 6.73 6.63 -3.66
CA GLN A 41 7.04 5.98 -4.93
C GLN A 41 7.68 4.61 -4.72
N SER A 42 8.67 4.53 -3.81
CA SER A 42 9.30 3.25 -3.46
C SER A 42 8.27 2.25 -2.94
N ARG A 43 7.33 2.70 -2.10
CA ARG A 43 6.26 1.85 -1.57
C ARG A 43 5.22 1.45 -2.61
N LEU A 44 4.91 2.32 -3.55
CA LEU A 44 4.00 2.01 -4.65
C LEU A 44 4.58 0.91 -5.54
N ALA A 45 5.86 1.03 -5.91
CA ALA A 45 6.56 0.04 -6.70
C ALA A 45 6.67 -1.33 -6.01
N SER A 46 6.81 -1.37 -4.67
CA SER A 46 6.96 -2.64 -3.95
C SER A 46 5.64 -3.34 -3.59
N HIS A 47 4.55 -2.59 -3.42
CA HIS A 47 3.28 -3.15 -2.91
C HIS A 47 2.07 -3.01 -3.83
N PHE A 48 2.12 -2.13 -4.83
CA PHE A 48 0.95 -1.79 -5.66
C PHE A 48 1.26 -1.87 -7.16
N ASP A 49 2.17 -2.77 -7.53
CA ASP A 49 2.38 -3.09 -8.93
C ASP A 49 1.15 -3.86 -9.46
N GLN A 50 0.36 -3.17 -10.30
CA GLN A 50 -0.81 -3.76 -10.94
C GLN A 50 -0.43 -4.94 -11.82
N GLU A 51 0.74 -4.92 -12.47
CA GLU A 51 1.21 -6.04 -13.30
C GLU A 51 1.47 -7.27 -12.42
N ARG A 52 2.13 -7.07 -11.27
CA ARG A 52 2.34 -8.16 -10.30
C ARG A 52 1.02 -8.73 -9.80
N MET A 53 0.03 -7.88 -9.53
CA MET A 53 -1.31 -8.35 -9.15
C MET A 53 -1.95 -9.17 -10.29
N TYR A 54 -1.85 -8.75 -11.55
CA TYR A 54 -2.37 -9.54 -12.68
C TYR A 54 -1.67 -10.91 -12.79
N ASP A 55 -0.34 -10.95 -12.69
CA ASP A 55 0.44 -12.19 -12.75
C ASP A 55 0.05 -13.15 -11.61
N GLU A 56 -0.12 -12.61 -10.41
CA GLU A 56 -0.56 -13.35 -9.23
C GLU A 56 -1.96 -13.95 -9.42
N TYR A 57 -2.92 -13.17 -9.93
CA TYR A 57 -4.27 -13.66 -10.24
C TYR A 57 -4.27 -14.67 -11.38
N GLU A 58 -3.47 -14.46 -12.44
CA GLU A 58 -3.35 -15.39 -13.55
C GLU A 58 -2.79 -16.74 -13.08
N ALA A 59 -1.74 -16.73 -12.25
CA ALA A 59 -1.16 -17.93 -11.68
C ALA A 59 -2.18 -18.71 -10.83
N LEU A 60 -2.98 -18.02 -10.01
CA LEU A 60 -4.03 -18.63 -9.21
C LEU A 60 -5.13 -19.25 -10.09
N LEU A 61 -5.63 -18.52 -11.09
CA LEU A 61 -6.67 -19.02 -12.00
C LEU A 61 -6.18 -20.21 -12.81
N ARG A 62 -4.92 -20.20 -13.27
CA ARG A 62 -4.30 -21.36 -13.93
C ARG A 62 -4.19 -22.56 -13.00
N GLY A 63 -3.75 -22.37 -11.75
CA GLY A 63 -3.69 -23.44 -10.76
C GLY A 63 -5.04 -24.12 -10.51
N ILE A 64 -6.13 -23.35 -10.48
CA ILE A 64 -7.50 -23.89 -10.37
C ILE A 64 -7.88 -24.74 -11.59
N ILE A 65 -7.56 -24.26 -12.80
CA ILE A 65 -7.86 -24.98 -14.05
C ILE A 65 -7.04 -26.28 -14.15
N ASP A 66 -5.79 -26.23 -13.71
CA ASP A 66 -4.86 -27.37 -13.75
C ASP A 66 -5.07 -28.35 -12.57
N GLY A 67 -5.95 -28.01 -11.62
CA GLY A 67 -6.31 -28.87 -10.48
C GLY A 67 -5.30 -28.88 -9.33
N ASP A 68 -4.43 -27.88 -9.23
CA ASP A 68 -3.42 -27.76 -8.19
C ASP A 68 -3.98 -27.03 -6.95
N GLU A 69 -4.65 -27.78 -6.07
CA GLU A 69 -5.26 -27.27 -4.83
C GLU A 69 -4.25 -26.58 -3.90
N THR A 70 -2.97 -26.97 -3.97
CA THR A 70 -1.86 -26.47 -3.14
C THR A 70 -1.55 -24.98 -3.39
N MET A 71 -1.72 -24.52 -4.63
CA MET A 71 -1.49 -23.12 -5.02
C MET A 71 -2.60 -22.19 -4.49
N VAL A 72 -3.82 -22.71 -4.33
CA VAL A 72 -4.98 -21.96 -3.85
C VAL A 72 -4.88 -21.71 -2.34
N GLU A 73 -4.47 -22.71 -1.55
CA GLU A 73 -4.24 -22.55 -0.10
C GLU A 73 -3.11 -21.56 0.20
N THR A 74 -2.00 -21.65 -0.53
CA THR A 74 -0.84 -20.75 -0.37
C THR A 74 -1.19 -19.28 -0.63
N PHE A 75 -2.10 -19.01 -1.58
CA PHE A 75 -2.58 -17.65 -1.87
C PHE A 75 -3.53 -17.13 -0.80
N ALA A 76 -4.43 -17.97 -0.29
CA ALA A 76 -5.36 -17.60 0.77
C ALA A 76 -4.62 -17.20 2.05
N GLU A 77 -3.57 -17.93 2.42
CA GLU A 77 -2.75 -17.64 3.61
C GLU A 77 -1.98 -16.31 3.52
N ARG A 78 -1.48 -15.97 2.32
CA ARG A 78 -0.74 -14.71 2.10
C ARG A 78 -1.62 -13.47 2.21
N GLN A 79 -2.82 -13.48 1.64
CA GLN A 79 -3.80 -12.39 1.75
C GLN A 79 -4.25 -12.15 3.20
N HIS A 80 -4.30 -13.19 4.04
CA HIS A 80 -4.63 -13.05 5.46
C HIS A 80 -3.49 -12.46 6.32
N SER A 81 -2.24 -12.56 5.88
CA SER A 81 -1.09 -12.02 6.61
C SER A 81 -0.85 -10.52 6.39
N GLU A 82 -1.31 -9.95 5.27
CA GLU A 82 -1.12 -8.52 4.94
C GLU A 82 -2.23 -7.61 5.49
N GLY A 83 -3.33 -8.18 5.99
CA GLY A 83 -4.43 -7.42 6.64
C GLY A 83 -4.24 -7.14 8.14
N GLY A 84 -3.07 -7.46 8.69
CA GLY A 84 -2.81 -7.58 10.12
C GLY A 84 -1.84 -6.56 10.71
N GLN A 85 -2.01 -5.27 10.46
CA GLN A 85 -1.46 -4.26 11.37
C GLN A 85 -2.46 -3.11 11.52
N ARG A 86 -3.34 -3.29 12.50
CA ARG A 86 -4.23 -2.25 13.03
C ARG A 86 -3.46 -1.33 13.98
#